data_AF-A0A6J0A9E3-F1
#
_entry.id   AF-A0A6J0A9E3-F1
#
_cell.length_a   1.000
_cell.length_b   1.000
_cell.length_c   1.000
_cell.angle_alpha   90.00
_cell.angle_beta   90.00
_cell.angle_gamma   90.00
#
_symmetry.space_group_name_H-M   'P 1'
#
loop_
_entity.id
_entity.type
_entity.pdbx_description
1 polymer ?
#
loop_
_entity_poly.entity_id
_entity_poly.type
_entity_poly.pdbx_seq_one_letter_code
_entity_poly.pdbx_strand_id
1 'polypeptide(L)'
;WSDWINGHHPSGGSDDGDWETFDHVCTAPLDIECRSATEPHLSWRELGQETQCNVSFGFICKNEDQFGKGPFAVCYDYEIRVYCCEKMDWCAPTPTTTTSPQSSPTVTTVEPSPTPSTLTPTITTSTPTTEPTSTMTTTTSTPSTSCVPVCNWTGWLDSAKPNFTKEGGDIEAIEN
;
A
#
# COMPACT_ATOMS: atom_id res chain seq x y z
N TRP A 1 -9.12 -5.62 -16.44
CA TRP A 1 -9.94 -6.81 -16.18
C TRP A 1 -9.82 -7.73 -17.36
N SER A 2 -9.65 -9.03 -17.14
CA SER A 2 -9.71 -10.05 -18.18
C SER A 2 -11.15 -10.31 -18.65
N ASP A 3 -11.27 -11.09 -19.72
CA ASP A 3 -12.51 -11.82 -20.01
C ASP A 3 -12.82 -12.84 -18.89
N TRP A 4 -14.04 -13.36 -18.88
CA TRP A 4 -14.45 -14.42 -17.96
C TRP A 4 -13.79 -15.75 -18.33
N ILE A 5 -13.35 -16.47 -17.30
CA ILE A 5 -12.66 -17.75 -17.36
C ILE A 5 -13.59 -18.77 -16.70
N ASN A 6 -14.06 -19.72 -17.50
CA ASN A 6 -14.90 -20.86 -17.11
C ASN A 6 -14.29 -22.12 -17.74
N GLY A 7 -13.16 -22.56 -17.19
CA GLY A 7 -12.35 -23.65 -17.72
C GLY A 7 -12.74 -25.01 -17.15
N HIS A 8 -13.18 -25.05 -15.90
CA HIS A 8 -13.65 -26.25 -15.22
C HIS A 8 -15.17 -26.21 -15.06
N HIS A 9 -15.79 -27.39 -15.00
CA HIS A 9 -17.24 -27.49 -14.83
C HIS A 9 -17.54 -28.65 -13.88
N PRO A 10 -18.48 -28.49 -12.93
CA PRO A 10 -18.81 -29.53 -11.97
C PRO A 10 -19.56 -30.70 -12.61
N SER A 11 -19.18 -31.91 -12.22
CA SER A 11 -19.91 -33.15 -12.48
C SER A 11 -20.42 -33.76 -11.17
N GLY A 12 -21.18 -34.87 -11.28
CA GLY A 12 -21.90 -35.48 -10.15
C GLY A 12 -21.04 -36.33 -9.19
N GLY A 13 -19.73 -36.41 -9.37
CA GLY A 13 -18.84 -37.20 -8.51
C GLY A 13 -18.66 -36.57 -7.12
N SER A 14 -18.52 -37.36 -6.05
CA SER A 14 -18.27 -36.83 -4.70
C SER A 14 -16.92 -36.13 -4.56
N ASP A 15 -15.92 -36.63 -5.29
CA ASP A 15 -14.54 -36.12 -5.26
C ASP A 15 -14.33 -35.01 -6.30
N ASP A 16 -15.41 -34.57 -6.93
CA ASP A 16 -15.42 -33.56 -7.96
C ASP A 16 -15.77 -32.18 -7.38
N GLY A 17 -15.77 -31.15 -8.21
CA GLY A 17 -16.11 -29.81 -7.79
C GLY A 17 -16.00 -28.82 -8.92
N ASP A 18 -15.62 -27.59 -8.59
CA ASP A 18 -15.37 -26.59 -9.60
C ASP A 18 -14.15 -25.73 -9.26
N TRP A 19 -13.26 -25.49 -10.23
CA TRP A 19 -12.02 -24.76 -10.01
C TRP A 19 -11.59 -23.90 -11.19
N GLU A 20 -11.41 -22.61 -10.93
CA GLU A 20 -10.98 -21.67 -11.95
C GLU A 20 -9.60 -21.12 -11.64
N THR A 21 -8.73 -21.16 -12.64
CA THR A 21 -7.34 -20.70 -12.54
C THR A 21 -7.04 -19.64 -13.60
N PHE A 22 -6.19 -18.68 -13.24
CA PHE A 22 -5.85 -17.54 -14.09
C PHE A 22 -4.39 -17.57 -14.57
N ASP A 23 -3.64 -18.64 -14.30
CA ASP A 23 -2.20 -18.76 -14.59
C ASP A 23 -1.84 -18.45 -16.05
N HIS A 24 -2.74 -18.80 -16.99
CA HIS A 24 -2.57 -18.58 -18.42
C HIS A 24 -2.92 -17.15 -18.86
N VAL A 25 -3.58 -16.37 -18.02
CA VAL A 25 -3.99 -14.98 -18.27
C VAL A 25 -3.04 -14.00 -17.60
N CYS A 26 -2.63 -14.30 -16.37
CA CYS A 26 -1.91 -13.35 -15.54
C CYS A 26 -1.13 -14.04 -14.42
N THR A 27 0.13 -13.63 -14.25
CA THR A 27 1.01 -14.21 -13.23
C THR A 27 0.71 -13.70 -11.81
N ALA A 28 0.24 -12.46 -11.67
CA ALA A 28 0.01 -11.82 -10.38
C ALA A 28 -1.17 -10.84 -10.45
N PRO A 29 -2.41 -11.32 -10.31
CA PRO A 29 -3.59 -10.46 -10.31
C PRO A 29 -3.62 -9.58 -9.06
N LEU A 30 -4.08 -8.35 -9.24
CA LEU A 30 -4.32 -7.41 -8.13
C LEU A 30 -5.69 -7.63 -7.49
N ASP A 31 -6.66 -8.10 -8.27
CA ASP A 31 -8.01 -8.40 -7.81
C ASP A 31 -8.61 -9.58 -8.58
N ILE A 32 -9.61 -10.22 -7.97
CA ILE A 32 -10.36 -11.33 -8.55
C ILE A 32 -11.85 -11.15 -8.30
N GLU A 33 -12.63 -11.39 -9.34
CA GLU A 33 -14.08 -11.46 -9.26
C GLU A 33 -14.52 -12.86 -9.63
N CYS A 34 -15.35 -13.46 -8.77
CA CYS A 34 -15.94 -14.77 -8.98
C CYS A 34 -17.46 -14.63 -9.05
N ARG A 35 -18.13 -15.39 -9.91
CA ARG A 35 -19.60 -15.44 -9.98
C ARG A 35 -20.08 -16.79 -10.53
N SER A 36 -21.36 -17.10 -10.35
CA SER A 36 -21.96 -18.23 -11.07
C SER A 36 -22.06 -17.89 -12.56
N ALA A 37 -21.73 -18.86 -13.41
CA ALA A 37 -21.91 -18.74 -14.85
C ALA A 37 -23.40 -18.77 -15.24
N THR A 38 -24.22 -19.52 -14.49
CA THR A 38 -25.66 -19.69 -14.75
C THR A 38 -26.52 -18.58 -14.16
N GLU A 39 -26.10 -17.97 -13.05
CA GLU A 39 -26.86 -16.92 -12.36
C GLU A 39 -25.96 -15.73 -12.01
N PRO A 40 -25.53 -14.95 -13.02
CA PRO A 40 -24.53 -13.90 -12.85
C PRO A 40 -25.04 -12.66 -12.10
N HIS A 41 -26.35 -12.56 -11.84
CA HIS A 41 -26.96 -11.44 -11.14
C HIS A 41 -26.98 -11.60 -9.62
N LEU A 42 -26.75 -12.82 -9.11
CA LEU A 42 -26.64 -13.09 -7.69
C LEU A 42 -25.17 -13.04 -7.26
N SER A 43 -24.92 -12.55 -6.04
CA SER A 43 -23.60 -12.70 -5.45
C SER A 43 -23.32 -14.18 -5.24
N TRP A 44 -22.13 -14.63 -5.62
CA TRP A 44 -21.73 -16.02 -5.39
C TRP A 44 -21.83 -16.44 -3.91
N ARG A 45 -21.70 -15.48 -3.00
CA ARG A 45 -21.84 -15.68 -1.54
C ARG A 45 -23.29 -15.93 -1.10
N GLU A 46 -24.25 -15.44 -1.88
CA GLU A 46 -25.69 -15.59 -1.61
C GLU A 46 -26.24 -16.93 -2.11
N LEU A 47 -25.48 -17.66 -2.93
CA LEU A 47 -25.85 -18.99 -3.43
C LEU A 47 -25.81 -20.08 -2.34
N GLY A 48 -25.24 -19.78 -1.17
CA GLY A 48 -25.25 -20.66 -0.01
C GLY A 48 -24.27 -21.85 -0.08
N GLN A 49 -23.41 -21.89 -1.11
CA GLN A 49 -22.36 -22.91 -1.27
C GLN A 49 -21.09 -22.56 -0.50
N GLU A 50 -20.41 -23.58 0.01
CA GLU A 50 -19.11 -23.43 0.67
C GLU A 50 -18.02 -23.31 -0.42
N THR A 51 -17.58 -22.08 -0.69
CA THR A 51 -16.71 -21.76 -1.84
C THR A 51 -15.62 -20.78 -1.44
N GLN A 52 -14.49 -20.84 -2.13
CA GLN A 52 -13.34 -19.99 -1.89
C GLN A 52 -12.94 -19.25 -3.18
N CYS A 53 -12.75 -17.94 -3.08
CA CYS A 53 -12.36 -17.06 -4.20
C CYS A 53 -11.24 -16.13 -3.74
N ASN A 54 -10.04 -16.27 -4.31
CA ASN A 54 -8.88 -15.49 -3.89
C ASN A 54 -7.83 -15.31 -5.00
N VAL A 55 -7.18 -14.14 -5.02
CA VAL A 55 -6.09 -13.81 -5.96
C VAL A 55 -4.87 -14.72 -5.86
N SER A 56 -4.71 -15.48 -4.77
CA SER A 56 -3.58 -16.39 -4.59
C SER A 56 -3.75 -17.75 -5.24
N PHE A 57 -4.99 -18.20 -5.46
CA PHE A 57 -5.26 -19.57 -5.92
C PHE A 57 -6.43 -19.68 -6.92
N GLY A 58 -7.16 -18.59 -7.18
CA GLY A 58 -8.31 -18.58 -8.07
C GLY A 58 -9.61 -18.88 -7.33
N PHE A 59 -10.47 -19.70 -7.95
CA PHE A 59 -11.72 -20.15 -7.37
C PHE A 59 -11.68 -21.66 -7.09
N ILE A 60 -12.25 -22.05 -5.94
CA ILE A 60 -12.33 -23.45 -5.53
C ILE A 60 -13.71 -23.70 -4.90
N CYS A 61 -14.41 -24.68 -5.45
CA CYS A 61 -15.56 -25.34 -4.87
C CYS A 61 -15.31 -26.84 -4.89
N LYS A 62 -15.70 -27.54 -3.82
CA LYS A 62 -15.66 -29.01 -3.77
C LYS A 62 -16.99 -29.58 -3.39
N ASN A 63 -17.40 -30.68 -4.04
CA ASN A 63 -18.66 -31.35 -3.76
C ASN A 63 -18.70 -31.92 -2.33
N GLU A 64 -17.56 -32.40 -1.80
CA GLU A 64 -17.43 -32.87 -0.42
C GLU A 64 -17.85 -31.82 0.62
N ASP A 65 -17.63 -30.53 0.33
CA ASP A 65 -17.93 -29.41 1.23
C ASP A 65 -19.39 -28.90 1.10
N GLN A 66 -20.13 -29.38 0.09
CA GLN A 66 -21.51 -28.93 -0.18
C GLN A 66 -22.57 -29.74 0.57
N PHE A 67 -22.17 -30.73 1.37
CA PHE A 67 -23.13 -31.56 2.09
C PHE A 67 -23.99 -30.72 3.06
N GLY A 68 -25.31 -30.74 2.83
CA GLY A 68 -26.27 -29.97 3.63
C GLY A 68 -26.37 -28.47 3.31
N LYS A 69 -25.65 -27.99 2.28
CA LYS A 69 -25.65 -26.57 1.84
C LYS A 69 -26.62 -26.28 0.70
N GLY A 70 -27.18 -27.32 0.08
CA GLY A 70 -28.14 -27.21 -1.02
C GLY A 70 -28.84 -28.54 -1.31
N PRO A 71 -29.74 -28.57 -2.30
CA PRO A 71 -30.55 -29.76 -2.61
C PRO A 71 -29.75 -30.91 -3.22
N PHE A 72 -28.61 -30.64 -3.86
CA PHE A 72 -27.88 -31.63 -4.64
C PHE A 72 -26.46 -31.94 -4.13
N ALA A 73 -25.98 -31.24 -3.09
CA ALA A 73 -24.63 -31.41 -2.53
C ALA A 73 -23.51 -31.46 -3.60
N VAL A 74 -23.67 -30.68 -4.67
CA VAL A 74 -22.68 -30.48 -5.74
C VAL A 74 -22.46 -29.00 -5.95
N CYS A 75 -21.28 -28.62 -6.42
CA CYS A 75 -20.93 -27.27 -6.83
C CYS A 75 -21.82 -26.80 -7.99
N TYR A 76 -22.12 -25.50 -7.99
CA TYR A 76 -22.60 -24.83 -9.20
C TYR A 76 -21.43 -24.56 -10.15
N ASP A 77 -21.78 -24.17 -11.38
CA ASP A 77 -20.81 -23.74 -12.39
C ASP A 77 -20.42 -22.29 -12.14
N TYR A 78 -19.13 -22.04 -11.95
CA TYR A 78 -18.57 -20.73 -11.64
C TYR A 78 -17.59 -20.27 -12.71
N GLU A 79 -17.46 -18.96 -12.80
CA GLU A 79 -16.45 -18.33 -13.65
C GLU A 79 -15.78 -17.18 -12.91
N ILE A 80 -14.54 -16.89 -13.30
CA ILE A 80 -13.74 -15.82 -12.71
C ILE A 80 -13.27 -14.82 -13.75
N ARG A 81 -12.98 -13.60 -13.31
CA ARG A 81 -12.13 -12.68 -14.07
C ARG A 81 -11.16 -12.01 -13.12
N VAL A 82 -10.00 -11.63 -13.64
CA VAL A 82 -8.94 -11.03 -12.84
C VAL A 82 -8.62 -9.61 -13.28
N TYR A 83 -8.28 -8.77 -12.31
CA TYR A 83 -7.73 -7.45 -12.57
C TYR A 83 -6.21 -7.54 -12.57
N CYS A 84 -5.62 -7.50 -13.76
CA CYS A 84 -4.18 -7.54 -13.94
C CYS A 84 -3.66 -6.22 -14.48
N CYS A 85 -2.65 -5.69 -13.80
CA CYS A 85 -1.86 -4.60 -14.31
C CYS A 85 -0.62 -5.18 -14.99
N GLU A 86 -0.39 -4.78 -16.22
CA GLU A 86 0.93 -4.97 -16.82
C GLU A 86 1.93 -4.13 -16.03
N LYS A 87 3.05 -4.75 -15.65
CA LYS A 87 4.13 -4.04 -14.99
C LYS A 87 4.68 -3.04 -16.01
N MET A 88 4.57 -1.74 -15.73
CA MET A 88 5.18 -0.72 -16.58
C MET A 88 6.70 -0.89 -16.52
N ASP A 89 7.31 -1.44 -17.57
CA ASP A 89 8.76 -1.75 -17.63
C ASP A 89 9.68 -0.51 -17.58
N TRP A 90 9.11 0.71 -17.58
CA TRP A 90 9.87 1.95 -17.44
C TRP A 90 9.42 2.71 -16.18
N CYS A 91 10.31 2.77 -15.20
CA CYS A 91 10.22 3.72 -14.09
C CYS A 91 11.22 4.85 -14.37
N ALA A 92 10.74 6.09 -14.55
CA ALA A 92 11.62 7.25 -14.61
C ALA A 92 12.28 7.46 -13.23
N PRO A 93 13.58 7.75 -13.15
CA PRO A 93 14.23 8.04 -11.88
C PRO A 93 13.60 9.27 -11.22
N THR A 94 13.18 9.13 -9.96
CA THR A 94 12.69 10.25 -9.15
C THR A 94 13.86 11.21 -8.89
N PRO A 95 13.71 12.54 -9.07
CA PRO A 95 14.78 13.47 -8.77
C PRO A 95 15.07 13.44 -7.26
N THR A 96 16.31 13.14 -6.89
CA THR A 96 16.79 13.19 -5.50
C THR A 96 16.87 14.63 -5.02
N THR A 97 16.04 15.02 -4.05
CA THR A 97 16.19 16.29 -3.34
C THR A 97 17.35 16.17 -2.36
N THR A 98 18.48 16.81 -2.65
CA THR A 98 19.60 16.93 -1.72
C THR A 98 19.26 18.02 -0.70
N THR A 99 18.93 17.65 0.53
CA THR A 99 18.84 18.61 1.64
C THR A 99 20.24 18.90 2.16
N SER A 100 20.69 20.15 2.02
CA SER A 100 21.94 20.62 2.61
C SER A 100 21.86 20.58 4.15
N PRO A 101 22.90 20.14 4.87
CA PRO A 101 22.88 20.14 6.33
C PRO A 101 22.80 21.56 6.88
N GLN A 102 21.74 21.86 7.64
CA GLN A 102 21.64 23.08 8.42
C GLN A 102 22.50 22.93 9.69
N SER A 103 23.48 23.82 9.84
CA SER A 103 24.39 23.83 10.98
C SER A 103 23.67 24.39 12.21
N SER A 104 23.57 23.61 13.29
CA SER A 104 23.10 24.08 14.59
C SER A 104 24.25 24.00 15.60
N PRO A 105 24.71 25.11 16.20
CA PRO A 105 25.81 25.06 17.16
C PRO A 105 25.31 24.55 18.53
N THR A 106 25.92 23.48 19.03
CA THR A 106 25.72 23.00 20.41
C THR A 106 26.74 23.67 21.32
N VAL A 107 26.27 24.52 22.24
CA VAL A 107 27.12 25.19 23.26
C VAL A 107 27.19 24.30 24.49
N THR A 108 28.38 23.82 24.85
CA THR A 108 28.62 23.09 26.11
C THR A 108 29.32 24.04 27.08
N THR A 109 28.63 24.39 28.17
CA THR A 109 29.14 25.28 29.23
C THR A 109 29.88 24.44 30.27
N VAL A 110 31.16 24.73 30.52
CA VAL A 110 31.96 24.11 31.59
C VAL A 110 32.04 25.05 32.80
N GLU A 111 31.56 24.57 33.95
CA GLU A 111 31.55 25.24 35.25
C GLU A 111 32.87 24.98 36.00
N PRO A 112 33.59 25.99 36.53
CA PRO A 112 34.79 25.76 37.32
C PRO A 112 34.49 25.59 38.82
N SER A 113 35.02 24.52 39.41
CA SER A 113 35.00 24.19 40.83
C SER A 113 36.02 25.02 41.64
N PRO A 114 35.78 25.38 42.93
CA PRO A 114 36.66 26.24 43.69
C PRO A 114 37.60 25.45 44.63
N THR A 115 38.86 25.88 44.77
CA THR A 115 39.72 25.51 45.91
C THR A 115 40.80 26.60 46.15
N PRO A 116 41.27 26.86 47.39
CA PRO A 116 41.74 28.18 47.80
C PRO A 116 43.26 28.32 48.05
N SER A 117 43.66 29.59 48.21
CA SER A 117 44.81 30.13 48.96
C SER A 117 46.10 30.54 48.21
N THR A 118 46.22 31.87 48.08
CA THR A 118 47.33 32.76 48.49
C THR A 118 48.78 32.47 48.02
N LEU A 119 49.26 33.24 47.04
CA LEU A 119 50.32 34.29 47.12
C LEU A 119 50.74 34.69 45.69
N THR A 120 50.77 36.00 45.44
CA THR A 120 51.05 36.75 44.19
C THR A 120 52.51 36.63 43.69
N PRO A 121 52.88 37.20 42.52
CA PRO A 121 52.15 37.37 41.25
C PRO A 121 52.95 36.71 40.09
N THR A 122 52.49 36.96 38.85
CA THR A 122 53.27 37.08 37.59
C THR A 122 52.93 36.05 36.50
N ILE A 123 52.75 36.62 35.30
CA ILE A 123 52.68 36.03 33.95
C ILE A 123 51.30 35.50 33.52
N THR A 124 50.55 36.42 32.91
CA THR A 124 49.52 36.17 31.90
C THR A 124 50.05 35.21 30.83
N THR A 125 49.52 33.99 30.83
CA THR A 125 49.68 33.03 29.73
C THR A 125 48.28 32.75 29.20
N SER A 126 48.03 33.17 27.96
CA SER A 126 46.77 32.97 27.24
C SER A 126 46.51 31.48 27.03
N THR A 127 45.31 31.05 27.38
CA THR A 127 44.75 29.71 27.20
C THR A 127 44.63 29.33 25.72
N PRO A 128 44.76 28.04 25.36
CA PRO A 128 44.47 27.58 24.01
C PRO A 128 42.96 27.69 23.75
N THR A 129 42.60 28.50 22.76
CA THR A 129 41.25 28.52 22.18
C THR A 129 41.03 27.18 21.46
N THR A 130 40.16 26.33 21.99
CA THR A 130 39.73 25.11 21.31
C THR A 130 38.76 25.50 20.19
N GLU A 131 39.23 25.36 18.95
CA GLU A 131 38.43 25.55 17.74
C GLU A 131 37.36 24.43 17.64
N PRO A 132 36.07 24.76 17.38
CA PRO A 132 35.04 23.75 17.23
C PRO A 132 35.28 22.98 15.92
N THR A 133 35.67 21.71 16.03
CA THR A 133 35.71 20.80 14.88
C THR A 133 34.27 20.45 14.47
N SER A 134 33.77 21.03 13.37
CA SER A 134 32.48 20.66 12.79
C SER A 134 32.59 19.26 12.18
N THR A 135 31.90 18.28 12.75
CA THR A 135 31.82 16.93 12.16
C THR A 135 30.67 16.95 11.15
N MET A 136 30.98 16.96 9.85
CA MET A 136 29.96 16.79 8.81
C MET A 136 29.54 15.32 8.74
N THR A 137 28.26 15.04 8.99
CA THR A 137 27.70 13.70 8.82
C THR A 137 26.91 13.70 7.52
N THR A 138 27.48 13.13 6.45
CA THR A 138 26.80 12.97 5.17
C THR A 138 26.04 11.65 5.15
N THR A 139 24.73 11.67 5.36
CA THR A 139 23.87 10.50 5.14
C THR A 139 23.66 10.32 3.64
N THR A 140 24.33 9.34 3.04
CA THR A 140 24.10 8.93 1.64
C THR A 140 22.94 7.94 1.63
N SER A 141 21.75 8.35 1.17
CA SER A 141 20.65 7.42 0.92
C SER A 141 20.86 6.71 -0.41
N THR A 142 20.92 5.38 -0.38
CA THR A 142 20.89 4.55 -1.58
C THR A 142 19.51 4.64 -2.23
N PRO A 143 19.39 4.76 -3.57
CA PRO A 143 18.10 4.76 -4.23
C PRO A 143 17.47 3.37 -4.10
N SER A 144 16.44 3.25 -3.25
CA SER A 144 15.56 2.09 -3.23
C SER A 144 14.51 2.24 -4.32
N THR A 145 14.50 1.32 -5.29
CA THR A 145 13.47 1.23 -6.33
C THR A 145 12.17 0.69 -5.72
N SER A 146 11.46 1.51 -4.94
CA SER A 146 10.06 1.23 -4.61
C SER A 146 9.17 2.06 -5.52
N CYS A 147 8.31 1.40 -6.29
CA CYS A 147 7.25 2.01 -7.09
C CYS A 147 6.19 2.60 -6.14
N VAL A 148 6.42 3.81 -5.64
CA VAL A 148 5.38 4.61 -5.00
C VAL A 148 4.76 5.45 -6.09
N PRO A 149 3.42 5.45 -6.26
CA PRO A 149 2.78 6.34 -7.22
C PRO A 149 3.19 7.78 -6.90
N VAL A 150 3.64 8.51 -7.91
CA VAL A 150 3.89 9.94 -7.78
C VAL A 150 2.53 10.61 -7.72
N CYS A 151 2.03 10.82 -6.50
CA CYS A 151 0.80 11.55 -6.25
C CYS A 151 1.08 13.04 -6.40
N ASN A 152 0.59 13.64 -7.48
CA ASN A 152 0.49 15.08 -7.61
C ASN A 152 -0.90 15.51 -7.15
N TRP A 153 -0.95 16.61 -6.38
CA TRP A 153 -2.20 17.27 -6.09
C TRP A 153 -2.86 17.70 -7.40
N THR A 154 -4.16 17.47 -7.53
CA THR A 154 -4.95 18.21 -8.51
C THR A 154 -4.87 19.70 -8.17
N GLY A 155 -5.23 20.56 -9.12
CA GLY A 155 -5.54 21.95 -8.77
C GLY A 155 -6.61 22.01 -7.67
N TRP A 156 -6.69 23.13 -6.97
CA TRP A 156 -7.78 23.41 -6.05
C TRP A 156 -9.12 23.30 -6.79
N LEU A 157 -10.03 22.45 -6.31
CA LEU A 157 -11.43 22.41 -6.75
C LEU A 157 -12.23 23.38 -5.87
N ASP A 158 -12.82 24.39 -6.50
CA ASP A 158 -13.71 25.39 -5.88
C ASP A 158 -14.87 25.67 -6.86
N SER A 159 -15.63 24.61 -7.17
CA SER A 159 -16.73 24.67 -8.13
C SER A 159 -18.06 24.98 -7.46
N ALA A 160 -18.24 24.59 -6.19
CA ALA A 160 -19.44 24.89 -5.43
C ALA A 160 -19.31 26.23 -4.68
N LYS A 161 -20.44 26.91 -4.47
CA LYS A 161 -20.52 28.08 -3.59
C LYS A 161 -21.55 27.79 -2.50
N PRO A 162 -21.25 28.07 -1.23
CA PRO A 162 -22.20 27.83 -0.14
C PRO A 162 -23.41 28.75 -0.30
N ASN A 163 -24.59 28.25 0.08
CA ASN A 163 -25.82 29.03 0.11
C ASN A 163 -26.18 29.39 1.55
N PHE A 164 -26.68 30.59 1.81
CA PHE A 164 -27.03 31.10 3.15
C PHE A 164 -28.24 30.42 3.83
N THR A 165 -28.60 29.21 3.41
CA THR A 165 -29.68 28.41 3.99
C THR A 165 -29.11 27.43 5.02
N LYS A 166 -29.92 27.03 6.03
CA LYS A 166 -29.47 26.09 7.08
C LYS A 166 -28.99 24.73 6.55
N GLU A 167 -29.38 24.38 5.33
CA GLU A 167 -29.04 23.12 4.64
C GLU A 167 -28.03 23.32 3.50
N GLY A 168 -27.60 24.55 3.22
CA GLY A 168 -26.75 24.89 2.07
C GLY A 168 -25.25 24.83 2.39
N GLY A 169 -24.64 23.65 2.26
CA GLY A 169 -23.18 23.49 2.31
C GLY A 169 -22.49 23.75 0.97
N ASP A 170 -21.16 23.85 0.99
CA ASP A 170 -20.28 23.71 -0.17
C ASP A 170 -19.83 22.25 -0.29
N ILE A 171 -20.16 21.60 -1.42
CA ILE A 171 -19.74 20.22 -1.68
C ILE A 171 -18.99 20.16 -3.01
N GLU A 172 -17.74 19.71 -2.98
CA GLU A 172 -16.96 19.44 -4.18
C GLU A 172 -17.18 17.98 -4.60
N ALA A 173 -17.88 17.77 -5.71
CA ALA A 173 -18.08 16.43 -6.25
C ALA A 173 -16.83 15.97 -7.00
N ILE A 174 -16.30 14.81 -6.62
CA ILE A 174 -15.27 14.11 -7.39
C ILE A 174 -16.03 13.38 -8.50
N GLU A 175 -16.16 13.98 -9.69
CA GLU A 175 -16.67 13.26 -10.86
C GLU A 175 -15.72 12.09 -11.18
N ASN A 176 -16.31 10.92 -11.41
CA ASN A 176 -15.62 9.66 -11.69
C ASN A 176 -15.62 9.36 -13.19
#